data_AF-A0A9E0U0Y9-F1
#
_entry.id   AF-A0A9E0U0Y9-F1
#
_cell.length_a   1.000
_cell.length_b   1.000
_cell.length_c   1.000
_cell.angle_alpha   90.00
_cell.angle_beta   90.00
_cell.angle_gamma   90.00
#
_symmetry.space_group_name_H-M   'P 1'
#
loop_
_entity.id
_entity.type
_entity.pdbx_description
1 polymer ?
#
loop_
_entity_poly.entity_id
_entity_poly.type
_entity_poly.pdbx_seq_one_letter_code
_entity_poly.pdbx_strand_id
1 'polypeptide(L)'
;MRPTTTLSLIIVLFALLISAGARAEVKNSSEELLRSEIELAQKPHIYFMMNLKEKKIYFKARGIILKEIPVYDIKFWGDLSTIKPYTMTKKISSSAPTRDKIDPQEIKKDEVKKEAKKDDKEKFQLKALELDDMPDSFTLSLDDNVSISVKPGGKGLVPEIYSAAYALNWYVARPLYTVWNAIRRKPYTAIHLQLKKEDAQSLYWSFVEGGKIIIY
;
A
#
# COMPACT_ATOMS: atom_id res chain seq x y z
N MET A 1 -37.69 34.80 2.38
CA MET A 1 -36.45 34.89 1.57
C MET A 1 -35.30 35.36 2.47
N ARG A 2 -34.50 34.46 3.04
CA ARG A 2 -33.08 34.65 3.42
C ARG A 2 -32.40 33.26 3.55
N PRO A 3 -32.01 32.61 2.44
CA PRO A 3 -31.27 31.34 2.47
C PRO A 3 -29.77 31.52 2.81
N THR A 4 -29.38 32.65 3.41
CA THR A 4 -27.97 33.05 3.54
C THR A 4 -27.29 32.51 4.79
N THR A 5 -28.04 32.14 5.84
CA THR A 5 -27.45 31.65 7.11
C THR A 5 -27.02 30.19 7.03
N THR A 6 -27.78 29.34 6.32
CA THR A 6 -27.41 27.92 6.13
C THR A 6 -26.20 27.76 5.21
N LEU A 7 -26.11 28.56 4.14
CA LEU A 7 -24.97 28.55 3.22
C LEU A 7 -23.68 29.01 3.92
N SER A 8 -23.77 30.02 4.80
CA SER A 8 -22.60 30.50 5.54
C SER A 8 -22.10 29.47 6.56
N LEU A 9 -22.99 28.73 7.22
CA LEU A 9 -22.61 27.67 8.16
C LEU A 9 -21.95 26.48 7.46
N ILE A 10 -22.40 26.13 6.25
CA ILE A 10 -21.77 25.09 5.42
C ILE A 10 -20.38 25.54 4.96
N ILE A 11 -20.20 26.80 4.57
CA ILE A 11 -18.88 27.33 4.15
C ILE A 11 -17.89 27.36 5.32
N VAL A 12 -18.33 27.71 6.54
CA VAL A 12 -17.49 27.67 7.74
C VAL A 12 -17.13 26.23 8.12
N LEU A 13 -18.08 25.28 8.01
CA LEU A 13 -17.82 23.86 8.23
C LEU A 13 -16.83 23.30 7.19
N PHE A 14 -16.98 23.71 5.92
CA PHE A 14 -16.08 23.32 4.84
C PHE A 14 -14.68 23.92 5.03
N ALA A 15 -14.58 25.17 5.46
CA ALA A 15 -13.29 25.81 5.78
C ALA A 15 -12.58 25.16 6.99
N LEU A 16 -13.33 24.72 8.01
CA LEU A 16 -12.80 23.93 9.12
C LEU A 16 -12.36 22.53 8.70
N LEU A 17 -13.04 21.89 7.74
CA LEU A 17 -12.62 20.60 7.20
C LEU A 17 -11.36 20.72 6.31
N ILE A 18 -11.18 21.85 5.62
CA ILE A 18 -9.95 22.16 4.88
C ILE A 18 -8.79 22.46 5.85
N SER A 19 -9.01 23.18 6.94
CA SER A 19 -7.95 23.46 7.94
C SER A 19 -7.62 22.26 8.84
N ALA A 20 -8.60 21.36 9.06
CA ALA A 20 -8.40 20.05 9.69
C ALA A 20 -7.73 19.03 8.77
N GLY A 21 -7.45 19.40 7.51
CA GLY A 21 -6.27 18.93 6.80
C GLY A 21 -5.02 19.38 7.53
N ALA A 22 -4.84 18.82 8.73
CA ALA A 22 -3.71 18.98 9.60
C ALA A 22 -2.48 18.89 8.72
N ARG A 23 -1.73 19.99 8.70
CA ARG A 23 -0.42 20.13 8.09
C ARG A 23 0.32 18.83 8.36
N ALA A 24 0.44 18.03 7.33
CA ALA A 24 0.92 16.68 7.50
C ALA A 24 2.42 16.82 7.78
N GLU A 25 2.82 16.56 9.02
CA GLU A 25 4.18 16.77 9.49
C GLU A 25 4.89 15.42 9.53
N VAL A 26 5.99 15.34 8.78
CA VAL A 26 6.88 14.19 8.79
C VAL A 26 8.10 14.58 9.60
N LYS A 27 8.31 13.91 10.74
CA LYS A 27 9.49 14.18 11.56
C LYS A 27 10.73 13.64 10.84
N ASN A 28 11.76 14.48 10.74
CA ASN A 28 13.06 14.11 10.18
C ASN A 28 14.11 14.07 11.29
N SER A 29 14.08 13.04 12.15
CA SER A 29 15.09 12.82 13.18
C SER A 29 16.06 11.73 12.75
N SER A 30 17.27 12.13 12.35
CA SER A 30 18.31 11.19 11.89
C SER A 30 18.69 10.16 12.96
N GLU A 31 18.67 10.54 14.25
CA GLU A 31 19.00 9.64 15.35
C GLU A 31 17.94 8.55 15.56
N GLU A 32 16.65 8.91 15.53
CA GLU A 32 15.54 7.97 15.67
C GLU A 32 15.47 7.00 14.48
N LEU A 33 15.72 7.52 13.28
CA LEU A 33 15.84 6.72 12.06
C LEU A 33 16.96 5.70 12.18
N LEU A 34 18.17 6.14 12.54
CA LEU A 34 19.33 5.26 12.63
C LEU A 34 19.13 4.18 13.71
N ARG A 35 18.58 4.54 14.87
CA ARG A 35 18.25 3.59 15.93
C ARG A 35 17.24 2.54 15.46
N SER A 36 16.18 2.98 14.80
CA SER A 36 15.15 2.09 14.24
C SER A 36 15.73 1.17 13.17
N GLU A 37 16.60 1.69 12.30
CA GLU A 37 17.26 0.89 11.27
C GLU A 37 18.20 -0.16 11.87
N ILE A 38 19.01 0.19 12.86
CA ILE A 38 19.91 -0.75 13.54
C ILE A 38 19.11 -1.90 14.18
N GLU A 39 17.97 -1.61 14.81
CA GLU A 39 17.11 -2.64 15.41
C GLU A 39 16.64 -3.69 14.37
N LEU A 40 16.36 -3.25 13.14
CA LEU A 40 15.94 -4.13 12.06
C LEU A 40 17.13 -4.83 11.39
N ALA A 41 18.23 -4.10 11.18
CA ALA A 41 19.43 -4.61 10.52
C ALA A 41 20.14 -5.72 11.32
N GLN A 42 19.96 -5.77 12.64
CA GLN A 42 20.48 -6.87 13.46
C GLN A 42 19.80 -8.22 13.13
N LYS A 43 18.59 -8.21 12.58
CA LYS A 43 17.81 -9.42 12.29
C LYS A 43 18.03 -9.85 10.83
N PRO A 44 18.05 -11.16 10.53
CA PRO A 44 18.20 -11.68 9.17
C PRO A 44 16.90 -11.57 8.35
N HIS A 45 16.06 -10.57 8.61
CA HIS A 45 14.78 -10.38 7.94
C HIS A 45 14.84 -9.21 6.97
N ILE A 46 14.06 -9.31 5.89
CA ILE A 46 13.86 -8.22 4.95
C ILE A 46 12.96 -7.18 5.63
N TYR A 47 13.35 -5.91 5.55
CA TYR A 47 12.57 -4.79 6.01
C TYR A 47 12.56 -3.68 4.95
N PHE A 48 11.58 -2.79 5.08
CA PHE A 48 11.33 -1.73 4.12
C PHE A 48 11.63 -0.38 4.75
N MET A 49 12.17 0.53 3.96
CA MET A 49 12.35 1.92 4.34
C MET A 49 11.71 2.80 3.28
N MET A 50 10.80 3.67 3.69
CA MET A 50 10.08 4.56 2.80
C MET A 50 10.49 5.99 3.11
N ASN A 51 11.21 6.59 2.16
CA ASN A 51 11.59 8.00 2.20
C ASN A 51 10.52 8.80 1.44
N LEU A 52 9.67 9.50 2.18
CA LEU A 52 8.60 10.34 1.66
C LEU A 52 9.14 11.61 0.98
N LYS A 53 10.30 12.12 1.43
CA LYS A 53 10.93 13.33 0.88
C LYS A 53 11.61 13.07 -0.46
N GLU A 54 12.39 11.99 -0.55
CA GLU A 54 13.09 11.60 -1.79
C GLU A 54 12.20 10.80 -2.74
N LYS A 55 11.00 10.42 -2.29
CA LYS A 55 10.06 9.57 -3.04
C LYS A 55 10.68 8.23 -3.45
N LYS A 56 11.25 7.53 -2.48
CA LYS A 56 11.93 6.25 -2.71
C LYS A 56 11.55 5.22 -1.66
N ILE A 57 11.43 3.97 -2.08
CA ILE A 57 11.24 2.82 -1.21
C ILE A 57 12.46 1.92 -1.35
N TYR A 58 13.12 1.65 -0.23
CA TYR A 58 14.28 0.77 -0.15
C TYR A 58 13.89 -0.55 0.48
N PHE A 59 14.37 -1.62 -0.13
CA PHE A 59 14.28 -2.98 0.35
C PHE A 59 15.62 -3.28 0.97
N LYS A 60 15.64 -3.56 2.27
CA LYS A 60 16.89 -3.83 2.97
C LYS A 60 16.85 -5.16 3.69
N ALA A 61 18.03 -5.78 3.79
CA ALA A 61 18.27 -6.89 4.69
C ALA A 61 19.63 -6.67 5.35
N ARG A 62 19.69 -6.79 6.67
CA ARG A 62 20.93 -6.55 7.44
C ARG A 62 21.64 -5.21 7.12
N GLY A 63 20.88 -4.14 6.86
CA GLY A 63 21.44 -2.82 6.50
C GLY A 63 21.81 -2.66 5.02
N ILE A 64 21.81 -3.75 4.23
CA ILE A 64 22.18 -3.73 2.82
C ILE A 64 20.95 -3.47 1.96
N ILE A 65 21.05 -2.55 1.01
CA ILE A 65 19.99 -2.26 0.03
C ILE A 65 19.97 -3.37 -1.03
N LEU A 66 18.85 -4.08 -1.13
CA LEU A 66 18.60 -5.12 -2.11
C LEU A 66 17.93 -4.58 -3.37
N LYS A 67 16.98 -3.64 -3.19
CA LYS A 67 16.24 -3.02 -4.28
C LYS A 67 15.82 -1.61 -3.88
N GLU A 68 15.84 -0.71 -4.86
CA GLU A 68 15.28 0.63 -4.75
C GLU A 68 14.11 0.76 -5.73
N ILE A 69 12.99 1.29 -5.24
CA ILE A 69 11.80 1.57 -6.06
C ILE A 69 11.53 3.07 -6.02
N PRO A 70 11.58 3.76 -7.17
CA PRO A 70 11.20 5.15 -7.26
C PRO A 70 9.66 5.31 -7.19
N VAL A 71 9.20 6.34 -6.50
CA VAL A 71 7.78 6.70 -6.39
C VAL A 71 7.50 7.94 -7.22
N TYR A 72 6.49 7.88 -8.10
CA TYR A 72 6.14 9.02 -8.95
C TYR A 72 5.47 10.14 -8.14
N ASP A 73 4.46 9.78 -7.37
CA ASP A 73 3.71 10.72 -6.55
C ASP A 73 3.40 10.14 -5.17
N ILE A 74 3.46 11.01 -4.18
CA ILE A 74 3.17 10.70 -2.79
C ILE A 74 2.18 11.73 -2.28
N LYS A 75 1.04 11.26 -1.80
CA LYS A 75 0.10 12.08 -1.04
C LYS A 75 -0.05 11.46 0.33
N PHE A 76 0.01 12.28 1.36
CA PHE A 76 -0.13 11.80 2.72
C PHE A 76 -1.10 12.67 3.51
N TRP A 77 -1.72 12.05 4.49
CA TRP A 77 -2.68 12.67 5.40
C TRP A 77 -2.50 12.08 6.78
N GLY A 78 -2.58 12.92 7.81
CA GLY A 78 -2.38 12.52 9.20
C GLY A 78 -0.99 12.88 9.69
N ASP A 79 -0.59 12.24 10.79
CA ASP A 79 0.65 12.55 11.51
C ASP A 79 1.62 11.36 11.44
N LEU A 80 2.88 11.66 11.10
CA LEU A 80 4.02 10.74 11.13
C LEU A 80 5.12 11.35 12.02
N SER A 81 4.73 11.86 13.18
CA SER A 81 5.62 12.52 14.14
C SER A 81 6.61 11.57 14.83
N THR A 82 6.46 10.24 14.69
CA THR A 82 7.35 9.26 15.33
C THR A 82 7.97 8.34 14.29
N ILE A 83 9.30 8.37 14.16
CA ILE A 83 10.03 7.41 13.33
C ILE A 83 10.21 6.12 14.13
N LYS A 84 9.54 5.06 13.70
CA LYS A 84 9.67 3.72 14.30
C LYS A 84 9.37 2.62 13.27
N PRO A 85 9.76 1.36 13.55
CA PRO A 85 9.33 0.23 12.74
C PRO A 85 7.84 -0.05 12.92
N TYR A 86 7.07 0.09 11.86
CA TYR A 86 5.69 -0.35 11.76
C TYR A 86 5.62 -1.81 11.30
N THR A 87 4.69 -2.57 11.83
CA THR A 87 4.44 -3.95 11.45
C THR A 87 3.24 -4.03 10.52
N MET A 88 3.39 -4.66 9.37
CA MET A 88 2.25 -4.85 8.47
C MET A 88 1.33 -5.94 8.99
N THR A 89 0.10 -5.55 9.29
CA THR A 89 -0.93 -6.43 9.83
C THR A 89 -1.69 -7.16 8.74
N LYS A 90 -1.93 -6.51 7.60
CA LYS A 90 -2.77 -7.08 6.53
C LYS A 90 -2.47 -6.49 5.16
N LYS A 91 -2.58 -7.31 4.12
CA LYS A 91 -2.73 -6.84 2.73
C LYS A 91 -4.16 -6.94 2.23
N ILE A 92 -4.60 -5.93 1.51
CA ILE A 92 -5.93 -5.89 0.89
C ILE A 92 -5.75 -5.56 -0.58
N SER A 93 -6.23 -6.44 -1.47
CA SER A 93 -6.30 -6.19 -2.91
C SER A 93 -7.56 -6.81 -3.48
N SER A 94 -8.14 -6.18 -4.50
CA SER A 94 -9.30 -6.71 -5.23
C SER A 94 -8.92 -7.84 -6.19
N SER A 95 -7.66 -7.91 -6.64
CA SER A 95 -7.17 -8.89 -7.61
C SER A 95 -5.97 -9.67 -7.06
N ALA A 96 -6.06 -10.08 -5.79
CA ALA A 96 -5.04 -10.95 -5.20
C ALA A 96 -5.08 -12.35 -5.85
N PRO A 97 -3.93 -12.93 -6.23
CA PRO A 97 -3.90 -14.26 -6.84
C PRO A 97 -4.24 -15.34 -5.81
N THR A 98 -5.16 -16.23 -6.17
CA THR A 98 -5.50 -17.40 -5.36
C THR A 98 -4.46 -18.49 -5.59
N ARG A 99 -3.92 -19.09 -4.54
CA ARG A 99 -3.08 -20.29 -4.67
C ARG A 99 -3.99 -21.50 -4.81
N ASP A 100 -3.91 -22.18 -5.94
CA ASP A 100 -4.53 -23.49 -6.09
C ASP A 100 -3.84 -24.46 -5.11
N LYS A 101 -4.64 -25.13 -4.29
CA LYS A 101 -4.15 -26.11 -3.33
C LYS A 101 -3.75 -27.35 -4.11
N ILE A 102 -2.46 -27.51 -4.38
CA ILE A 102 -1.93 -28.72 -5.00
C ILE A 102 -2.00 -29.83 -3.94
N ASP A 103 -2.90 -30.79 -4.12
CA ASP A 103 -2.93 -32.01 -3.32
C ASP A 103 -2.02 -33.07 -3.97
N PRO A 104 -0.87 -33.44 -3.35
CA PRO A 104 0.08 -34.39 -3.94
C PRO A 104 -0.52 -35.79 -4.17
N GLN A 105 -1.66 -36.10 -3.54
CA GLN A 105 -2.31 -37.41 -3.69
C GLN A 105 -3.21 -37.51 -4.94
N GLU A 106 -3.70 -36.39 -5.48
CA GLU A 106 -4.51 -36.37 -6.71
C GLU A 106 -3.65 -36.48 -7.97
N ILE A 107 -2.42 -35.94 -7.94
CA ILE A 107 -1.46 -36.03 -9.06
C ILE A 107 -1.19 -37.49 -9.44
N LYS A 108 -1.07 -38.38 -8.45
CA LYS A 108 -0.87 -39.83 -8.69
C LYS A 108 -2.09 -40.52 -9.28
N LYS A 109 -3.31 -40.02 -9.04
CA LYS A 109 -4.54 -40.60 -9.62
C LYS A 109 -4.75 -40.15 -11.06
N ASP A 110 -4.29 -38.94 -11.41
CA ASP A 110 -4.31 -38.42 -12.78
C ASP A 110 -3.21 -39.05 -13.65
N GLU A 111 -2.07 -39.45 -13.06
CA GLU A 111 -1.06 -40.26 -13.75
C GLU A 111 -1.61 -41.63 -14.18
N VAL A 112 -2.35 -42.32 -13.31
CA VAL A 112 -2.94 -43.65 -13.61
C VAL A 112 -4.08 -43.57 -14.64
N LYS A 113 -4.79 -42.45 -14.73
CA LYS A 113 -5.85 -42.25 -15.76
C LYS A 113 -5.30 -41.79 -17.11
N LYS A 114 -4.11 -41.18 -17.17
CA LYS A 114 -3.51 -40.68 -18.43
C LYS A 114 -2.68 -41.71 -19.18
N GLU A 115 -2.28 -42.82 -18.56
CA GLU A 115 -1.61 -43.92 -19.29
C GLU A 115 -2.54 -44.66 -20.28
N ALA A 116 -3.86 -44.46 -20.21
CA ALA A 116 -4.82 -45.08 -21.12
C ALA A 116 -5.16 -44.24 -22.38
N LYS A 117 -4.63 -43.03 -22.54
CA LYS A 117 -4.80 -42.21 -23.76
C LYS A 117 -3.50 -41.51 -24.14
N LYS A 118 -2.66 -42.22 -24.89
CA LYS A 118 -1.61 -41.61 -25.72
C LYS A 118 -2.26 -40.76 -26.83
N ASP A 119 -1.55 -39.71 -27.19
CA ASP A 119 -1.80 -38.72 -28.24
C ASP A 119 -2.61 -37.49 -27.80
N ASP A 120 -1.95 -36.61 -27.02
CA ASP A 120 -1.79 -35.21 -27.46
C ASP A 120 -0.64 -34.53 -26.70
N LYS A 121 0.14 -33.73 -27.44
CA LYS A 121 1.23 -32.88 -26.93
C LYS A 121 0.67 -31.70 -26.14
N GLU A 122 -0.06 -31.94 -25.07
CA GLU A 122 -0.41 -30.87 -24.13
C GLU A 122 0.74 -30.65 -23.16
N LYS A 123 1.46 -29.54 -23.41
CA LYS A 123 2.49 -29.01 -22.51
C LYS A 123 1.97 -29.05 -21.08
N PHE A 124 2.65 -29.78 -20.20
CA PHE A 124 2.55 -29.63 -18.75
C PHE A 124 2.90 -28.16 -18.42
N GLN A 125 1.90 -27.27 -18.44
CA GLN A 125 2.06 -25.89 -18.02
C GLN A 125 1.99 -25.90 -16.50
N LEU A 126 3.15 -26.07 -15.86
CA LEU A 126 3.29 -25.74 -14.45
C LEU A 126 2.87 -24.27 -14.34
N LYS A 127 1.66 -24.02 -13.81
CA LYS A 127 1.10 -22.67 -13.64
C LYS A 127 1.83 -22.01 -12.46
N ALA A 128 3.12 -21.74 -12.64
CA ALA A 128 3.92 -21.01 -11.69
C ALA A 128 3.35 -19.58 -11.67
N LEU A 129 3.05 -19.10 -10.48
CA LEU A 129 2.51 -17.76 -10.29
C LEU A 129 3.57 -16.73 -10.72
N GLU A 130 3.34 -16.07 -11.86
CA GLU A 130 4.28 -15.12 -12.42
C GLU A 130 4.10 -13.74 -11.77
N LEU A 131 5.13 -12.90 -11.87
CA LEU A 131 5.06 -11.53 -11.34
C LEU A 131 3.94 -10.72 -12.02
N ASP A 132 3.64 -11.03 -13.27
CA ASP A 132 2.62 -10.35 -14.08
C ASP A 132 1.19 -10.59 -13.55
N ASP A 133 0.97 -11.70 -12.85
CA ASP A 133 -0.31 -12.03 -12.19
C ASP A 133 -0.52 -11.26 -10.88
N MET A 134 0.46 -10.47 -10.43
CA MET A 134 0.33 -9.68 -9.21
C MET A 134 -0.58 -8.46 -9.40
N PRO A 135 -1.31 -8.05 -8.35
CA PRO A 135 -2.07 -6.82 -8.37
C PRO A 135 -1.14 -5.62 -8.48
N ASP A 136 -1.54 -4.66 -9.29
CA ASP A 136 -0.90 -3.35 -9.43
C ASP A 136 -1.46 -2.31 -8.45
N SER A 137 -2.58 -2.63 -7.80
CA SER A 137 -3.26 -1.78 -6.84
C SER A 137 -3.68 -2.56 -5.59
N PHE A 138 -3.33 -2.00 -4.43
CA PHE A 138 -3.56 -2.65 -3.14
C PHE A 138 -3.41 -1.64 -1.99
N THR A 139 -3.87 -2.05 -0.81
CA THR A 139 -3.70 -1.32 0.44
C THR A 139 -2.98 -2.19 1.46
N LEU A 140 -1.90 -1.67 2.02
CA LEU A 140 -1.19 -2.24 3.15
C LEU A 140 -1.74 -1.59 4.42
N SER A 141 -2.20 -2.42 5.36
CA SER A 141 -2.56 -1.97 6.70
C SER A 141 -1.39 -2.26 7.63
N LEU A 142 -0.93 -1.23 8.33
CA LEU A 142 0.10 -1.32 9.34
C LEU A 142 -0.53 -1.19 10.73
N ASP A 143 0.27 -1.45 11.75
CA ASP A 143 -0.05 -1.06 13.12
C ASP A 143 -0.26 0.47 13.25
N ASP A 144 -0.82 0.87 14.39
CA ASP A 144 -1.17 2.26 14.70
C ASP A 144 -2.11 2.97 13.70
N ASN A 145 -2.93 2.19 12.98
CA ASN A 145 -3.87 2.67 11.96
C ASN A 145 -3.20 3.47 10.83
N VAL A 146 -1.95 3.12 10.50
CA VAL A 146 -1.29 3.63 9.30
C VAL A 146 -1.70 2.76 8.11
N SER A 147 -2.14 3.41 7.04
CA SER A 147 -2.57 2.74 5.81
C SER A 147 -1.80 3.27 4.61
N ILE A 148 -1.23 2.37 3.82
CA ILE A 148 -0.49 2.71 2.60
C ILE A 148 -1.26 2.17 1.41
N SER A 149 -1.79 3.05 0.57
CA SER A 149 -2.49 2.69 -0.66
C SER A 149 -1.55 2.86 -1.84
N VAL A 150 -1.30 1.76 -2.56
CA VAL A 150 -0.47 1.72 -3.76
C VAL A 150 -1.38 1.68 -4.98
N LYS A 151 -1.08 2.52 -5.96
CA LYS A 151 -1.74 2.54 -7.26
C LYS A 151 -0.71 2.62 -8.38
N PRO A 152 -1.02 2.08 -9.56
CA PRO A 152 -0.18 2.29 -10.73
C PRO A 152 -0.23 3.78 -11.12
N GLY A 153 0.95 4.37 -11.27
CA GLY A 153 1.21 5.71 -11.75
C GLY A 153 2.02 5.64 -13.04
N GLY A 154 1.66 6.48 -13.99
CA GLY A 154 2.28 6.56 -15.32
C GLY A 154 1.43 7.45 -16.21
N LYS A 155 2.01 8.03 -17.26
CA LYS A 155 1.30 8.82 -18.28
C LYS A 155 0.39 7.91 -19.13
N GLY A 156 -0.65 7.36 -18.52
CA GLY A 156 -1.80 6.78 -19.19
C GLY A 156 -2.96 7.77 -19.08
N LEU A 157 -3.76 7.87 -20.14
CA LEU A 157 -4.97 8.69 -20.18
C LEU A 157 -6.00 8.12 -19.19
N VAL A 158 -5.86 8.45 -17.90
CA VAL A 158 -6.94 8.24 -16.94
C VAL A 158 -8.09 9.12 -17.43
N PRO A 159 -9.28 8.55 -17.71
CA PRO A 159 -10.43 9.35 -18.11
C PRO A 159 -10.64 10.46 -17.08
N GLU A 160 -10.83 11.69 -17.54
CA GLU A 160 -10.94 12.90 -16.72
C GLU A 160 -12.02 12.78 -15.62
N ILE A 161 -13.02 11.93 -15.86
CA ILE A 161 -14.07 11.53 -14.92
C ILE A 161 -13.55 10.72 -13.72
N TYR A 162 -12.58 9.83 -13.96
CA TYR A 162 -11.96 8.99 -12.92
C TYR A 162 -11.02 9.80 -12.03
N SER A 163 -10.29 10.75 -12.61
CA SER A 163 -9.44 11.68 -11.85
C SER A 163 -10.29 12.67 -11.03
N ALA A 164 -11.42 13.14 -11.57
CA ALA A 164 -12.38 13.98 -10.85
C ALA A 164 -13.07 13.24 -9.70
N ALA A 165 -13.54 12.00 -9.90
CA ALA A 165 -14.11 11.17 -8.85
C ALA A 165 -13.07 10.84 -7.77
N TYR A 166 -11.81 10.60 -8.15
CA TYR A 166 -10.72 10.39 -7.20
C TYR A 166 -10.41 11.64 -6.39
N ALA A 167 -10.39 12.82 -7.02
CA ALA A 167 -10.23 14.09 -6.33
C ALA A 167 -11.39 14.36 -5.37
N LEU A 168 -12.64 14.16 -5.80
CA LEU A 168 -13.81 14.28 -4.94
C LEU A 168 -13.75 13.33 -3.74
N ASN A 169 -13.42 12.06 -3.97
CA ASN A 169 -13.26 11.10 -2.89
C ASN A 169 -12.12 11.51 -1.94
N TRP A 170 -11.03 12.07 -2.46
CA TRP A 170 -9.94 12.61 -1.64
C TRP A 170 -10.41 13.74 -0.72
N TYR A 171 -11.10 14.73 -1.27
CA TYR A 171 -11.50 15.92 -0.51
C TYR A 171 -12.74 15.71 0.35
N VAL A 172 -13.59 14.72 0.05
CA VAL A 172 -14.85 14.48 0.79
C VAL A 172 -14.72 13.31 1.76
N ALA A 173 -14.14 12.18 1.35
CA ALA A 173 -14.08 11.02 2.22
C ALA A 173 -13.03 11.18 3.32
N ARG A 174 -11.89 11.84 3.06
CA ARG A 174 -10.81 11.99 4.05
C ARG A 174 -11.23 12.81 5.27
N PRO A 175 -11.89 13.97 5.13
CA PRO A 175 -12.41 14.69 6.30
C PRO A 175 -13.46 13.88 7.05
N LEU A 176 -14.34 13.14 6.34
CA LEU A 176 -15.32 12.25 6.99
C LEU A 176 -14.66 11.14 7.81
N TYR A 177 -13.67 10.44 7.25
CA TYR A 177 -12.91 9.41 7.97
C TYR A 177 -12.09 10.00 9.13
N THR A 178 -11.56 11.21 8.96
CA THR A 178 -10.81 11.92 10.02
C THR A 178 -11.74 12.30 11.17
N VAL A 179 -12.93 12.85 10.89
CA VAL A 179 -13.94 13.15 11.92
C VAL A 179 -14.40 11.85 12.59
N TRP A 180 -14.66 10.79 11.83
CA TRP A 180 -15.06 9.49 12.37
C TRP A 180 -13.99 8.86 13.28
N ASN A 181 -12.71 8.95 12.89
CA ASN A 181 -11.60 8.42 13.69
C ASN A 181 -11.24 9.34 14.87
N ALA A 182 -11.44 10.65 14.75
CA ALA A 182 -11.33 11.59 15.87
C ALA A 182 -12.40 11.33 16.93
N ILE A 183 -13.64 11.01 16.50
CA ILE A 183 -14.71 10.52 17.39
C ILE A 183 -14.31 9.21 18.07
N ARG A 184 -13.56 8.34 17.38
CA ARG A 184 -12.98 7.09 17.93
C ARG A 184 -11.64 7.26 18.66
N ARG A 185 -11.13 8.50 18.80
CA ARG A 185 -9.84 8.86 19.44
C ARG A 185 -8.63 8.07 18.96
N LYS A 186 -8.56 7.70 17.67
CA LYS A 186 -7.40 7.02 17.08
C LYS A 186 -6.76 7.89 16.00
N PRO A 187 -5.43 8.16 16.06
CA PRO A 187 -4.75 8.84 14.96
C PRO A 187 -4.84 7.94 13.72
N TYR A 188 -5.18 8.54 12.58
CA TYR A 188 -5.30 7.84 11.31
C TYR A 188 -4.36 8.47 10.30
N THR A 189 -3.45 7.66 9.77
CA THR A 189 -2.49 8.10 8.78
C THR A 189 -2.70 7.34 7.48
N ALA A 190 -2.83 8.09 6.38
CA ALA A 190 -3.02 7.55 5.06
C ALA A 190 -1.93 8.04 4.13
N ILE A 191 -1.21 7.11 3.52
CA ILE A 191 -0.17 7.38 2.53
C ILE A 191 -0.62 6.79 1.20
N HIS A 192 -0.51 7.57 0.14
CA HIS A 192 -0.87 7.19 -1.22
C HIS A 192 0.36 7.25 -2.09
N LEU A 193 0.67 6.12 -2.72
CA LEU A 193 1.85 5.95 -3.54
C LEU A 193 1.41 5.67 -4.96
N GLN A 194 2.00 6.41 -5.90
CA GLN A 194 1.90 6.13 -7.31
C GLN A 194 3.21 5.50 -7.79
N LEU A 195 3.17 4.24 -8.21
CA LEU A 195 4.33 3.46 -8.63
C LEU A 195 4.18 3.01 -10.07
N LYS A 196 5.28 2.69 -10.75
CA LYS A 196 5.18 1.99 -12.04
C LYS A 196 4.48 0.64 -11.83
N LYS A 197 3.74 0.16 -12.84
CA LYS A 197 2.96 -1.08 -12.73
C LYS A 197 3.83 -2.26 -12.25
N GLU A 198 4.99 -2.46 -12.87
CA GLU A 198 5.89 -3.58 -12.55
C GLU A 198 6.51 -3.42 -11.15
N ASP A 199 6.75 -2.18 -10.72
CA ASP A 199 7.24 -1.87 -9.38
C ASP A 199 6.16 -2.09 -8.31
N ALA A 200 4.90 -1.76 -8.61
CA ALA A 200 3.77 -2.04 -7.72
C ALA A 200 3.58 -3.56 -7.53
N GLN A 201 3.63 -4.32 -8.63
CA GLN A 201 3.55 -5.78 -8.61
C GLN A 201 4.71 -6.39 -7.80
N SER A 202 5.94 -5.91 -8.03
CA SER A 202 7.13 -6.33 -7.27
C SER A 202 7.04 -5.98 -5.79
N LEU A 203 6.51 -4.80 -5.45
CA LEU A 203 6.27 -4.40 -4.08
C LEU A 203 5.23 -5.30 -3.41
N TYR A 204 4.12 -5.63 -4.10
CA TYR A 204 3.08 -6.51 -3.57
C TYR A 204 3.61 -7.90 -3.25
N TRP A 205 4.39 -8.47 -4.17
CA TRP A 205 4.99 -9.80 -4.04
C TRP A 205 5.97 -9.88 -2.87
N SER A 206 6.79 -8.84 -2.71
CA SER A 206 7.92 -8.87 -1.78
C SER A 206 7.53 -8.52 -0.36
N PHE A 207 6.50 -7.70 -0.16
CA PHE A 207 5.98 -7.44 1.17
C PHE A 207 5.29 -8.71 1.68
N VAL A 208 5.46 -9.09 2.94
CA VAL A 208 4.79 -10.25 3.57
C VAL A 208 4.16 -9.80 4.88
N GLU A 209 3.03 -10.40 5.26
CA GLU A 209 2.36 -10.08 6.54
C GLU A 209 3.32 -10.34 7.70
N GLY A 210 3.35 -9.41 8.67
CA GLY A 210 4.37 -9.36 9.73
C GLY A 210 5.69 -8.68 9.33
N GLY A 211 5.86 -8.32 8.05
CA GLY A 211 6.99 -7.53 7.57
C GLY A 211 7.05 -6.15 8.22
N LYS A 212 8.26 -5.64 8.43
CA LYS A 212 8.50 -4.35 9.10
C LYS A 212 8.85 -3.24 8.12
N ILE A 213 8.32 -2.04 8.35
CA ILE A 213 8.56 -0.85 7.55
C ILE A 213 8.87 0.37 8.40
N ILE A 214 9.87 1.14 8.02
CA ILE A 214 10.16 2.46 8.60
C ILE A 214 9.73 3.51 7.57
N ILE A 215 9.00 4.53 8.02
CA ILE A 215 8.48 5.62 7.19
C ILE A 215 9.06 6.93 7.73
N TYR A 216 9.65 7.75 6.85
CA TYR A 216 10.31 9.02 7.20
C TYR A 216 10.35 10.00 6.03
#